data_AF-A0A8T7CVQ6-F1
#
_entry.id   AF-A0A8T7CVQ6-F1
#
_cell.length_a   1.000
_cell.length_b   1.000
_cell.length_c   1.000
_cell.angle_alpha   90.00
_cell.angle_beta   90.00
_cell.angle_gamma   90.00
#
_symmetry.space_group_name_H-M   'P 1'
#
loop_
_entity.id
_entity.type
_entity.pdbx_description
1 polymer ?
#
loop_
_entity_poly.entity_id
_entity_poly.type
_entity_poly.pdbx_seq_one_letter_code
_entity_poly.pdbx_strand_id
1 'polypeptide(L)'
;MMNFIRLLVATGTLVIGSGAALADHDDEGRRLFDEETFGGNGRTCLTCHSESTGTLSPEDVQALIPLGGPLFQHDALDGGVDGTTRVEEHATIRVEIPLPPHITIAGDPDATSVVFNRGIPSTLDTPALDPHLMYDGRALTLQDQALG
;
A
#
# COMPACT_ATOMS: atom_id res chain seq x y z
N MET A 1 73.70 13.39 -13.01
CA MET A 1 72.95 12.57 -13.98
C MET A 1 71.85 11.83 -13.24
N MET A 2 70.61 12.03 -13.72
CA MET A 2 69.40 11.19 -13.58
C MET A 2 68.70 11.01 -12.22
N ASN A 3 67.70 11.88 -12.09
CA ASN A 3 66.42 11.74 -11.40
C ASN A 3 65.76 10.36 -11.61
N PHE A 4 65.18 9.79 -10.56
CA PHE A 4 64.10 8.81 -10.68
C PHE A 4 62.95 9.19 -9.74
N ILE A 5 61.91 9.77 -10.35
CA ILE A 5 60.61 10.00 -9.74
C ILE A 5 59.96 8.63 -9.56
N ARG A 6 59.73 8.21 -8.30
CA ARG A 6 58.87 7.08 -7.98
C ARG A 6 57.42 7.54 -8.07
N LEU A 7 56.77 7.19 -9.17
CA LEU A 7 55.32 7.26 -9.33
C LEU A 7 54.70 6.17 -8.45
N LEU A 8 54.11 6.55 -7.32
CA LEU A 8 53.23 5.68 -6.56
C LEU A 8 51.87 5.64 -7.28
N VAL A 9 51.55 4.53 -7.93
CA VAL A 9 50.20 4.26 -8.43
C VAL A 9 49.38 3.79 -7.23
N ALA A 10 48.50 4.65 -6.72
CA ALA A 10 47.47 4.25 -5.77
C ALA A 10 46.44 3.39 -6.52
N THR A 11 46.51 2.08 -6.35
CA THR A 11 45.44 1.16 -6.71
C THR A 11 44.27 1.42 -5.75
N GLY A 12 43.36 2.29 -6.16
CA GLY A 12 42.06 2.45 -5.51
C GLY A 12 41.26 1.16 -5.72
N THR A 13 41.07 0.38 -4.66
CA THR A 13 40.10 -0.71 -4.63
C THR A 13 38.71 -0.08 -4.68
N LEU A 14 38.05 -0.18 -5.83
CA LEU A 14 36.63 0.14 -5.96
C LEU A 14 35.85 -0.95 -5.22
N VAL A 15 35.32 -0.63 -4.04
CA VAL A 15 34.36 -1.49 -3.35
C VAL A 15 33.03 -1.36 -4.09
N ILE A 16 32.79 -2.25 -5.06
CA ILE A 16 31.46 -2.47 -5.66
C ILE A 16 30.68 -3.35 -4.68
N GLY A 17 30.12 -2.73 -3.65
CA GLY A 17 29.34 -3.44 -2.64
C GLY A 17 28.01 -2.74 -2.41
N SER A 18 27.07 -2.85 -3.35
CA SER A 18 25.68 -2.37 -3.14
C SER A 18 24.60 -3.05 -4.02
N GLY A 19 24.96 -3.80 -5.07
CA GLY A 19 23.95 -4.35 -5.99
C GLY A 19 23.16 -5.55 -5.45
N ALA A 20 23.80 -6.45 -4.70
CA ALA A 20 23.16 -7.69 -4.24
C ALA A 20 22.18 -7.47 -3.07
N ALA A 21 22.49 -6.54 -2.15
CA ALA A 21 21.63 -6.23 -1.02
C ALA A 21 20.36 -5.48 -1.45
N LEU A 22 20.46 -4.58 -2.44
CA LEU A 22 19.29 -3.90 -2.99
C LEU A 22 18.35 -4.89 -3.71
N ALA A 23 18.89 -5.82 -4.50
CA ALA A 23 18.09 -6.84 -5.17
C ALA A 23 17.38 -7.79 -4.19
N ASP A 24 18.03 -8.19 -3.10
CA ASP A 24 17.45 -9.04 -2.05
C ASP A 24 16.28 -8.34 -1.31
N HIS A 25 16.40 -7.02 -1.09
CA HIS A 25 15.32 -6.21 -0.53
C HIS A 25 14.12 -6.05 -1.49
N ASP A 26 14.38 -5.89 -2.79
CA ASP A 26 13.33 -5.75 -3.80
C ASP A 26 12.54 -7.08 -3.96
N ASP A 27 13.24 -8.22 -3.95
CA ASP A 27 12.63 -9.55 -4.05
C ASP A 27 11.77 -9.87 -2.82
N GLU A 28 12.23 -9.52 -1.61
CA GLU A 28 11.44 -9.70 -0.39
C GLU A 28 10.22 -8.76 -0.36
N GLY A 29 10.39 -7.51 -0.79
CA GLY A 29 9.27 -6.56 -0.91
C GLY A 29 8.17 -7.07 -1.84
N ARG A 30 8.56 -7.62 -3.01
CA ARG A 30 7.66 -8.28 -3.95
C ARG A 30 6.93 -9.45 -3.31
N ARG A 31 7.65 -10.36 -2.64
CA ARG A 31 7.05 -11.51 -1.97
C ARG A 31 6.03 -11.08 -0.91
N LEU A 32 6.37 -10.10 -0.08
CA LEU A 32 5.45 -9.56 0.93
C LEU A 32 4.22 -8.93 0.28
N PHE A 33 4.37 -8.23 -0.84
CA PHE A 33 3.25 -7.61 -1.55
C PHE A 33 2.29 -8.65 -2.14
N ASP A 34 2.85 -9.71 -2.73
CA ASP A 34 2.10 -10.69 -3.52
C ASP A 34 1.52 -11.82 -2.66
N GLU A 35 2.19 -12.19 -1.56
CA GLU A 35 1.91 -13.44 -0.84
C GLU A 35 1.52 -13.24 0.64
N GLU A 36 1.94 -12.15 1.29
CA GLU A 36 1.71 -11.97 2.73
C GLU A 36 0.30 -11.44 3.03
N THR A 37 -0.33 -11.98 4.07
CA THR A 37 -1.75 -11.74 4.38
C THR A 37 -1.96 -10.97 5.69
N PHE A 38 -1.00 -10.09 6.02
CA PHE A 38 -0.88 -9.29 7.24
C PHE A 38 -2.16 -9.19 8.09
N GLY A 39 -2.10 -9.65 9.34
CA GLY A 39 -3.26 -9.68 10.24
C GLY A 39 -4.26 -10.83 9.98
N GLY A 40 -4.00 -11.69 8.98
CA GLY A 40 -4.72 -12.95 8.77
C GLY A 40 -6.09 -12.82 8.12
N ASN A 41 -6.37 -11.69 7.45
CA ASN A 41 -7.65 -11.46 6.76
C ASN A 41 -7.72 -12.11 5.37
N GLY A 42 -6.68 -12.85 4.98
CA GLY A 42 -6.58 -13.56 3.70
C GLY A 42 -6.31 -12.66 2.49
N ARG A 43 -6.18 -11.34 2.66
CA ARG A 43 -5.85 -10.39 1.58
C ARG A 43 -4.37 -10.08 1.57
N THR A 44 -3.81 -10.05 0.37
CA THR A 44 -2.46 -9.53 0.11
C THR A 44 -2.56 -8.09 -0.37
N CYS A 45 -1.43 -7.36 -0.47
CA CYS A 45 -1.44 -6.02 -1.07
C CYS A 45 -1.99 -6.07 -2.50
N LEU A 46 -1.63 -7.11 -3.25
CA LEU A 46 -2.10 -7.37 -4.62
C LEU A 46 -3.61 -7.59 -4.73
N THR A 47 -4.30 -7.97 -3.65
CA THR A 47 -5.76 -8.13 -3.67
C THR A 47 -6.48 -6.81 -3.98
N CYS A 48 -5.90 -5.67 -3.57
CA CYS A 48 -6.47 -4.33 -3.76
C CYS A 48 -5.63 -3.44 -4.69
N HIS A 49 -4.37 -3.77 -4.94
CA HIS A 49 -3.48 -2.99 -5.77
C HIS A 49 -3.06 -3.80 -6.99
N SER A 50 -3.80 -3.68 -8.09
CA SER A 50 -3.52 -4.43 -9.32
C SER A 50 -2.11 -4.16 -9.85
N GLU A 51 -1.47 -5.16 -10.46
CA GLU A 51 -0.15 -4.96 -11.07
C GLU A 51 -0.16 -3.91 -12.20
N SER A 52 -1.28 -3.79 -12.92
CA SER A 52 -1.40 -2.95 -14.11
C SER A 52 -1.56 -1.46 -13.78
N THR A 53 -2.27 -1.13 -12.71
CA THR A 53 -2.62 0.27 -12.38
C THR A 53 -2.23 0.68 -10.96
N GLY A 54 -1.76 -0.27 -10.13
CA GLY A 54 -1.47 -0.07 -8.71
C GLY A 54 -2.71 0.18 -7.85
N THR A 55 -3.92 0.15 -8.44
CA THR A 55 -5.20 0.43 -7.77
C THR A 55 -6.23 -0.66 -8.11
N LEU A 56 -7.42 -0.56 -7.53
CA LEU A 56 -8.58 -1.41 -7.80
C LEU A 56 -9.60 -0.60 -8.61
N SER A 57 -9.91 -1.07 -9.82
CA SER A 57 -10.99 -0.53 -10.65
C SER A 57 -12.26 -1.39 -10.55
N PRO A 58 -13.46 -0.86 -10.86
CA PRO A 58 -14.66 -1.69 -10.97
C PRO A 58 -14.47 -2.86 -11.94
N GLU A 59 -13.76 -2.66 -13.04
CA GLU A 59 -13.46 -3.71 -14.02
C GLU A 59 -12.63 -4.86 -13.40
N ASP A 60 -11.65 -4.54 -12.56
CA ASP A 60 -10.88 -5.56 -11.82
C ASP A 60 -11.79 -6.36 -10.88
N VAL A 61 -12.67 -5.67 -10.14
CA VAL A 61 -13.62 -6.34 -9.23
C VAL A 61 -14.55 -7.27 -10.00
N GLN A 62 -15.12 -6.80 -11.12
CA GLN A 62 -16.01 -7.59 -11.95
C GLN A 62 -15.33 -8.86 -12.50
N ALA A 63 -14.04 -8.78 -12.83
CA ALA A 63 -13.26 -9.95 -13.25
C ALA A 63 -13.04 -10.97 -12.12
N LEU A 64 -13.05 -10.53 -10.86
CA LEU A 64 -12.88 -11.39 -9.68
C LEU A 64 -14.17 -12.04 -9.20
N ILE A 65 -15.35 -11.46 -9.48
CA ILE A 65 -16.66 -12.02 -9.06
C ILE A 65 -16.79 -13.54 -9.31
N PRO A 66 -16.53 -14.07 -10.53
CA PRO A 66 -16.69 -15.51 -10.77
C PRO A 66 -15.65 -16.36 -10.03
N LEU A 67 -14.52 -15.77 -9.61
CA LEU A 67 -13.46 -16.44 -8.86
C LEU A 67 -13.73 -16.37 -7.34
N GLY A 68 -14.51 -15.39 -6.90
CA GLY A 68 -14.70 -15.06 -5.50
C GLY A 68 -13.39 -14.61 -4.85
N GLY A 69 -13.24 -14.92 -3.56
CA GLY A 69 -11.97 -14.73 -2.84
C GLY A 69 -12.01 -13.67 -1.74
N PRO A 70 -10.84 -13.31 -1.20
CA PRO A 70 -10.72 -12.51 0.00
C PRO A 70 -11.08 -11.03 -0.20
N LEU A 71 -11.15 -10.54 -1.44
CA LEU A 71 -11.63 -9.20 -1.75
C LEU A 71 -13.08 -8.98 -1.28
N PHE A 72 -13.94 -9.99 -1.37
CA PHE A 72 -15.39 -9.88 -1.13
C PHE A 72 -15.77 -10.06 0.35
N GLN A 73 -14.87 -9.70 1.26
CA GLN A 73 -15.01 -9.89 2.70
C GLN A 73 -14.69 -8.60 3.46
N HIS A 74 -14.97 -8.57 4.77
CA HIS A 74 -14.60 -7.46 5.66
C HIS A 74 -15.12 -6.09 5.20
N ASP A 75 -14.22 -5.14 4.95
CA ASP A 75 -14.54 -3.76 4.54
C ASP A 75 -15.11 -3.65 3.11
N ALA A 76 -15.13 -4.75 2.36
CA ALA A 76 -15.85 -4.84 1.10
C ALA A 76 -17.36 -5.04 1.30
N LEU A 77 -17.78 -5.57 2.47
CA LEU A 77 -19.18 -5.88 2.73
C LEU A 77 -20.05 -4.61 2.83
N ASP A 78 -21.27 -4.70 2.32
CA ASP A 78 -22.25 -3.61 2.42
C ASP A 78 -22.64 -3.44 3.89
N GLY A 79 -22.57 -2.20 4.38
CA GLY A 79 -22.76 -1.89 5.81
C GLY A 79 -21.76 -2.57 6.77
N GLY A 80 -20.81 -3.36 6.26
CA GLY A 80 -19.91 -4.20 7.05
C GLY A 80 -20.52 -5.51 7.54
N VAL A 81 -21.65 -5.94 6.97
CA VAL A 81 -22.39 -7.11 7.48
C VAL A 81 -22.54 -8.18 6.40
N ASP A 82 -23.20 -7.85 5.29
CA ASP A 82 -23.48 -8.76 4.19
C ASP A 82 -23.58 -8.01 2.85
N GLY A 83 -23.53 -8.75 1.74
CA GLY A 83 -23.55 -8.17 0.39
C GLY A 83 -22.25 -7.47 -0.02
N THR A 84 -22.05 -7.31 -1.33
CA THR A 84 -20.83 -6.74 -1.92
C THR A 84 -21.13 -5.77 -3.07
N THR A 85 -22.38 -5.32 -3.17
CA THR A 85 -22.88 -4.49 -4.28
C THR A 85 -22.01 -3.25 -4.48
N ARG A 86 -21.63 -2.59 -3.39
CA ARG A 86 -20.84 -1.36 -3.44
C ARG A 86 -19.42 -1.58 -3.97
N VAL A 87 -18.73 -2.65 -3.53
CA VAL A 87 -17.38 -2.91 -4.03
C VAL A 87 -17.43 -3.35 -5.50
N GLU A 88 -18.47 -4.09 -5.89
CA GLU A 88 -18.69 -4.52 -7.27
C GLU A 88 -18.98 -3.35 -8.22
N GLU A 89 -19.79 -2.37 -7.79
CA GLU A 89 -20.18 -1.22 -8.61
C GLU A 89 -19.15 -0.08 -8.62
N HIS A 90 -18.38 0.07 -7.54
CA HIS A 90 -17.56 1.28 -7.33
C HIS A 90 -16.11 1.01 -6.95
N ALA A 91 -15.69 -0.24 -6.76
CA ALA A 91 -14.33 -0.60 -6.32
C ALA A 91 -13.85 0.20 -5.10
N THR A 92 -14.76 0.43 -4.16
CA THR A 92 -14.44 1.11 -2.91
C THR A 92 -14.31 0.10 -1.76
N ILE A 93 -13.66 0.49 -0.68
CA ILE A 93 -13.68 -0.19 0.63
C ILE A 93 -14.24 0.74 1.71
N ARG A 94 -14.72 0.16 2.81
CA ARG A 94 -15.15 0.93 3.99
C ARG A 94 -13.95 1.25 4.87
N VAL A 95 -13.71 2.52 5.11
CA VAL A 95 -12.64 3.01 6.00
C VAL A 95 -13.27 3.76 7.15
N GLU A 96 -13.02 3.28 8.37
CA GLU A 96 -13.41 3.95 9.61
C GLU A 96 -12.35 4.97 10.02
N ILE A 97 -12.79 6.20 10.31
CA ILE A 97 -11.93 7.30 10.75
C ILE A 97 -12.42 7.77 12.12
N PRO A 98 -11.56 7.81 13.15
CA PRO A 98 -11.94 8.32 14.46
C PRO A 98 -12.28 9.82 14.38
N LEU A 99 -13.32 10.22 15.09
CA LEU A 99 -13.67 11.62 15.23
C LEU A 99 -12.71 12.30 16.20
N PRO A 100 -12.29 13.55 15.91
CA PRO A 100 -11.58 14.35 16.89
C PRO A 100 -12.45 14.55 18.15
N PRO A 101 -11.86 14.67 19.36
CA PRO A 101 -12.61 14.73 20.63
C PRO A 101 -13.62 15.87 20.79
N HIS A 102 -13.65 16.82 19.85
CA HIS A 102 -14.49 18.02 19.89
C HIS A 102 -15.46 18.10 18.70
N ILE A 103 -15.61 16.99 17.97
CA ILE A 103 -16.55 16.86 16.86
C ILE A 103 -17.67 15.90 17.29
N THR A 104 -18.90 16.30 17.01
CA THR A 104 -20.10 15.53 17.32
C THR A 104 -20.97 15.47 16.06
N ILE A 105 -21.53 14.30 15.77
CA ILE A 105 -22.48 14.14 14.65
C ILE A 105 -23.87 14.49 15.17
N ALA A 106 -24.54 15.45 14.54
CA ALA A 106 -25.85 15.91 15.00
C ALA A 106 -26.92 14.80 15.06
N GLY A 107 -26.86 13.83 14.15
CA GLY A 107 -27.77 12.68 14.10
C GLY A 107 -27.34 11.50 14.97
N ASP A 108 -26.12 11.50 15.49
CA ASP A 108 -25.58 10.45 16.36
C ASP A 108 -24.53 11.06 17.32
N PRO A 109 -24.97 11.70 18.42
CA PRO A 109 -24.06 12.41 19.31
C PRO A 109 -23.06 11.52 20.04
N ASP A 110 -23.32 10.21 20.10
CA ASP A 110 -22.47 9.21 20.76
C ASP A 110 -21.43 8.60 19.81
N ALA A 111 -21.50 8.89 18.51
CA ALA A 111 -20.52 8.43 17.54
C ALA A 111 -19.11 8.92 17.88
N THR A 112 -18.14 8.01 17.82
CA THR A 112 -16.71 8.30 18.01
C THR A 112 -15.89 8.13 16.74
N SER A 113 -16.53 7.72 15.64
CA SER A 113 -15.92 7.50 14.34
C SER A 113 -16.94 7.71 13.22
N VAL A 114 -16.45 7.79 11.99
CA VAL A 114 -17.24 7.85 10.76
C VAL A 114 -16.68 6.87 9.74
N VAL A 115 -17.56 6.22 8.99
CA VAL A 115 -17.17 5.29 7.92
C VAL A 115 -17.35 5.95 6.57
N PHE A 116 -16.29 5.94 5.76
CA PHE A 116 -16.30 6.41 4.39
C PHE A 116 -16.11 5.26 3.41
N ASN A 117 -16.77 5.36 2.25
CA ASN A 117 -16.48 4.51 1.10
C ASN A 117 -15.33 5.16 0.33
N ARG A 118 -14.19 4.48 0.26
CA ARG A 118 -12.94 5.02 -0.27
C ARG A 118 -12.43 4.15 -1.40
N GLY A 119 -12.05 4.78 -2.52
CA GLY A 119 -11.27 4.10 -3.56
C GLY A 119 -9.86 3.74 -3.06
N ILE A 120 -9.23 2.77 -3.68
CA ILE A 120 -7.87 2.37 -3.32
C ILE A 120 -6.87 3.32 -4.01
N PRO A 121 -6.00 4.07 -3.30
CA PRO A 121 -4.96 4.86 -3.96
C PRO A 121 -4.01 3.96 -4.78
N SER A 122 -3.48 4.46 -5.90
CA SER A 122 -2.48 3.70 -6.66
C SER A 122 -1.19 3.55 -5.87
N THR A 123 -0.48 2.44 -6.05
CA THR A 123 0.90 2.24 -5.60
C THR A 123 1.93 2.63 -6.66
N LEU A 124 1.51 2.94 -7.89
CA LEU A 124 2.42 3.36 -8.94
C LEU A 124 2.92 4.79 -8.66
N ASP A 125 4.24 4.98 -8.77
CA ASP A 125 4.94 6.24 -8.49
C ASP A 125 4.78 6.80 -7.06
N THR A 126 4.12 6.07 -6.16
CA THR A 126 4.05 6.37 -4.73
C THR A 126 5.26 5.75 -4.01
N PRO A 127 5.98 6.49 -3.15
CA PRO A 127 5.70 7.82 -2.62
C PRO A 127 6.43 8.92 -3.40
N ALA A 128 7.05 8.60 -4.55
CA ALA A 128 7.92 9.53 -5.27
C ALA A 128 7.19 10.78 -5.77
N LEU A 129 5.91 10.64 -6.14
CA LEU A 129 5.07 11.74 -6.62
C LEU A 129 3.98 12.18 -5.63
N ASP A 130 3.81 11.46 -4.53
CA ASP A 130 2.77 11.71 -3.53
C ASP A 130 3.37 12.24 -2.22
N PRO A 131 3.28 13.56 -1.94
CA PRO A 131 3.82 14.13 -0.71
C PRO A 131 3.05 13.71 0.56
N HIS A 132 1.85 13.14 0.38
CA HIS A 132 0.99 12.67 1.44
C HIS A 132 0.44 11.29 1.07
N LEU A 133 0.65 10.31 1.95
CA LEU A 133 0.12 8.97 1.77
C LEU A 133 -1.29 8.87 2.34
N MET A 134 -2.13 8.10 1.65
CA MET A 134 -3.56 7.97 1.94
C MET A 134 -4.32 9.28 1.70
N TYR A 135 -5.59 9.20 1.31
CA TYR A 135 -6.40 10.42 1.09
C TYR A 135 -6.60 11.29 2.34
N ASP A 136 -6.33 10.76 3.53
CA ASP A 136 -6.40 11.50 4.80
C ASP A 136 -5.03 11.86 5.38
N GLY A 137 -3.93 11.56 4.70
CA GLY A 137 -2.58 11.98 5.10
C GLY A 137 -2.10 11.41 6.43
N ARG A 138 -2.74 10.36 6.96
CA ARG A 138 -2.45 9.84 8.32
C ARG A 138 -1.11 9.12 8.43
N ALA A 139 -0.54 8.67 7.31
CA ALA A 139 0.77 8.06 7.25
C ALA A 139 1.77 9.04 6.60
N LEU A 140 2.93 9.20 7.22
CA LEU A 140 3.98 10.11 6.74
C LEU A 140 4.99 9.40 5.83
N THR A 141 5.10 8.07 5.93
CA THR A 141 6.03 7.25 5.16
C THR A 141 5.36 5.94 4.72
N LEU A 142 5.91 5.28 3.70
CA LEU A 142 5.40 3.98 3.26
C LEU A 142 5.56 2.91 4.34
N GLN A 143 6.64 2.99 5.12
CA GLN A 143 6.88 2.09 6.24
C GLN A 143 5.79 2.26 7.31
N ASP A 144 5.44 3.50 7.66
CA ASP A 144 4.33 3.76 8.59
C ASP A 144 3.00 3.27 8.02
N GLN A 145 2.76 3.49 6.73
CA GLN A 145 1.53 3.06 6.06
C GLN A 145 1.41 1.52 6.01
N ALA A 146 2.50 0.80 5.74
CA ALA A 146 2.52 -0.65 5.62
C ALA A 146 2.35 -1.36 6.97
N LEU A 147 2.73 -0.72 8.08
CA LEU A 147 2.64 -1.31 9.42
C LEU A 147 1.26 -1.14 10.08
N GLY A 148 0.43 -0.20 9.59
CA GLY A 148 -0.93 0.04 10.09
C GLY A 148 -0.99 0.98 11.28
#